data_AF-A0A4R6UUE3-F1
#
_entry.id   AF-A0A4R6UUE3-F1
#
_cell.length_a   1.000
_cell.length_b   1.000
_cell.length_c   1.000
_cell.angle_alpha   90.00
_cell.angle_beta   90.00
_cell.angle_gamma   90.00
#
_symmetry.space_group_name_H-M   'P 1'
#
loop_
_entity.id
_entity.type
_entity.pdbx_description
1 polymer ?
#
loop_
_entity_poly.entity_id
_entity_poly.type
_entity_poly.pdbx_seq_one_letter_code
_entity_poly.pdbx_strand_id
1 'polypeptide(L)'
;MIHPPPAGPARPDGAAATLDAGVPDVPEAILGWRTWRVGRRAQRRAELVAPLAQVIWPARRAMVATCGSSSHAPPGDRCRCGLYAVHDPGTLEWGPSDFEVLGVVALWGDVLEGARGWRASHGYPRFLVTGPAIPAEQRAALARRYGVPVHGADLPARALARQLGGDPLSATLLRSIETEALLAAHMPEWARRWHAQQARLEADRGSRFRSLARPWRRR
;
A
#
# COMPACT_ATOMS: atom_id res chain seq x y z
N MET A 1 -37.36 26.40 45.64
CA MET A 1 -37.05 25.20 44.84
C MET A 1 -36.41 25.65 43.53
N ILE A 2 -35.08 25.83 43.50
CA ILE A 2 -34.25 25.95 42.29
C ILE A 2 -32.85 25.45 42.69
N HIS A 3 -32.35 24.39 42.04
CA HIS A 3 -30.93 24.02 42.01
C HIS A 3 -30.42 24.33 40.59
N PRO A 4 -29.14 24.70 40.41
CA PRO A 4 -28.14 23.73 39.88
C PRO A 4 -26.68 24.07 40.30
N PRO A 5 -25.60 23.51 39.68
CA PRO A 5 -25.12 22.12 39.65
C PRO A 5 -23.63 22.00 40.14
N PRO A 6 -23.04 20.79 40.27
CA PRO A 6 -21.71 20.57 40.88
C PRO A 6 -20.49 20.54 39.92
N ALA A 7 -19.31 20.49 40.56
CA ALA A 7 -17.92 20.68 40.15
C ALA A 7 -17.39 19.94 38.91
N GLY A 8 -16.48 20.62 38.19
CA GLY A 8 -15.66 20.02 37.13
C GLY A 8 -14.29 19.53 37.65
N PRO A 9 -13.73 18.44 37.10
CA PRO A 9 -12.41 17.99 37.46
C PRO A 9 -11.30 18.53 36.53
N ALA A 10 -10.12 18.66 37.15
CA ALA A 10 -8.88 19.19 36.65
C ALA A 10 -8.20 18.35 35.55
N ARG A 11 -7.31 19.04 34.80
CA ARG A 11 -6.33 18.46 33.88
C ARG A 11 -5.30 17.60 34.62
N PRO A 12 -4.74 16.58 33.94
CA PRO A 12 -3.36 16.19 34.15
C PRO A 12 -2.44 16.66 33.01
N ASP A 13 -1.29 17.19 33.42
CA ASP A 13 -0.07 17.43 32.66
C ASP A 13 0.64 16.12 32.28
N GLY A 14 1.59 16.20 31.34
CA GLY A 14 2.78 15.33 31.36
C GLY A 14 2.94 14.41 30.15
N ALA A 15 3.65 14.92 29.14
CA ALA A 15 4.16 14.17 28.01
C ALA A 15 5.41 13.33 28.36
N ALA A 16 5.54 12.16 27.74
CA ALA A 16 6.80 11.54 27.28
C ALA A 16 6.43 10.34 26.37
N ALA A 17 6.24 10.53 25.06
CA ALA A 17 7.28 10.48 24.02
C ALA A 17 8.21 9.27 24.12
N THR A 18 8.03 8.27 23.24
CA THR A 18 8.92 8.06 22.08
C THR A 18 8.35 6.94 21.19
N LEU A 19 7.83 7.33 20.02
CA LEU A 19 8.46 7.12 18.70
C LEU A 19 8.35 5.67 18.24
N ASP A 20 7.24 5.32 17.59
CA ASP A 20 7.29 4.27 16.58
C ASP A 20 6.76 4.83 15.26
N ALA A 21 7.64 4.75 14.27
CA ALA A 21 7.57 5.45 13.01
C ALA A 21 6.96 4.52 11.95
N GLY A 22 5.99 5.06 11.22
CA GLY A 22 5.54 4.52 9.95
C GLY A 22 4.21 3.77 10.04
N VAL A 23 3.27 3.95 9.13
CA VAL A 23 3.24 4.66 7.85
C VAL A 23 1.79 5.13 7.66
N PRO A 24 1.53 6.37 7.19
CA PRO A 24 0.17 6.90 7.06
C PRO A 24 -0.60 6.29 5.88
N ASP A 25 -1.92 6.12 6.06
CA ASP A 25 -2.85 6.04 4.92
C ASP A 25 -3.09 7.46 4.42
N VAL A 26 -2.77 7.69 3.15
CA VAL A 26 -2.90 8.96 2.41
C VAL A 26 -4.18 8.89 1.56
N PRO A 27 -4.82 10.02 1.22
CA PRO A 27 -6.00 10.00 0.34
C PRO A 27 -5.60 9.41 -1.03
N GLU A 28 -6.25 8.29 -1.37
CA GLU A 28 -6.19 7.50 -2.62
C GLU A 28 -4.79 7.03 -3.07
N ALA A 29 -4.33 5.93 -2.48
CA ALA A 29 -3.25 5.15 -3.08
C ALA A 29 -3.63 4.71 -4.51
N ILE A 30 -2.71 4.91 -5.45
CA ILE A 30 -2.89 4.46 -6.83
C ILE A 30 -2.61 2.95 -6.90
N LEU A 31 -3.57 2.20 -7.44
CA LEU A 31 -3.43 0.77 -7.63
C LEU A 31 -2.87 0.47 -9.01
N GLY A 32 -1.85 -0.40 -9.06
CA GLY A 32 -1.30 -0.89 -10.32
C GLY A 32 -0.78 -2.32 -10.21
N TRP A 33 -0.57 -2.95 -11.36
CA TRP A 33 -0.01 -4.29 -11.42
C TRP A 33 1.50 -4.28 -11.28
N ARG A 34 2.02 -5.25 -10.55
CA ARG A 34 3.46 -5.43 -10.33
C ARG A 34 3.79 -6.92 -10.26
N THR A 35 5.03 -7.23 -10.63
CA THR A 35 5.61 -8.56 -10.41
C THR A 35 6.73 -8.54 -9.37
N TRP A 36 6.85 -9.65 -8.65
CA TRP A 36 7.92 -9.96 -7.71
C TRP A 36 8.46 -11.36 -8.00
N ARG A 37 9.60 -11.68 -7.41
CA ARG A 37 10.09 -13.05 -7.27
C ARG A 37 10.02 -13.49 -5.84
N VAL A 38 9.90 -14.79 -5.62
CA VAL A 38 10.02 -15.37 -4.28
C VAL A 38 11.34 -16.12 -4.17
N GLY A 39 11.99 -16.04 -3.00
CA GLY A 39 13.26 -16.73 -2.76
C GLY A 39 13.12 -18.25 -2.92
N ARG A 40 14.09 -18.88 -3.61
CA ARG A 40 14.10 -20.34 -3.84
C ARG A 40 14.61 -21.15 -2.65
N ARG A 41 15.39 -20.54 -1.74
CA ARG A 41 15.97 -21.22 -0.57
C ARG A 41 15.01 -21.17 0.61
N ALA A 42 15.02 -22.20 1.45
CA ALA A 42 14.11 -22.37 2.58
C ALA A 42 14.00 -21.13 3.49
N GLN A 43 15.12 -20.43 3.72
CA GLN A 43 15.20 -19.24 4.57
C GLN A 43 14.56 -18.00 3.94
N ARG A 44 14.48 -17.94 2.60
CA ARG A 44 13.97 -16.80 1.83
C ARG A 44 12.68 -17.12 1.07
N ARG A 45 12.09 -18.29 1.33
CA ARG A 45 10.89 -18.79 0.64
C ARG A 45 9.65 -17.92 0.82
N ALA A 46 9.66 -17.01 1.78
CA ALA A 46 8.57 -16.08 2.01
C ALA A 46 8.96 -14.63 1.69
N GLU A 47 10.08 -14.36 1.02
CA GLU A 47 10.49 -12.99 0.69
C GLU A 47 10.07 -12.62 -0.73
N LEU A 48 9.37 -11.49 -0.86
CA LEU A 48 9.17 -10.84 -2.15
C LEU A 48 10.42 -10.05 -2.52
N VAL A 49 10.91 -10.26 -3.73
CA VAL A 49 12.12 -9.65 -4.27
C VAL A 49 11.77 -8.94 -5.56
N ALA A 50 12.23 -7.70 -5.72
CA ALA A 50 12.10 -6.95 -6.96
C ALA A 50 12.81 -7.71 -8.11
N PRO A 51 12.14 -8.04 -9.23
CA PRO A 51 12.69 -8.98 -10.22
C PRO A 51 14.01 -8.54 -10.85
N LEU A 52 14.16 -7.24 -11.11
CA LEU A 52 15.32 -6.64 -11.78
C LEU A 52 16.36 -6.11 -10.80
N ALA A 53 15.92 -5.46 -9.71
CA ALA A 53 16.83 -4.79 -8.77
C ALA A 53 17.36 -5.71 -7.65
N GLN A 54 16.82 -6.93 -7.50
CA GLN A 54 17.16 -7.87 -6.40
C GLN A 54 16.92 -7.29 -4.98
N VAL A 55 16.12 -6.23 -4.87
CA VAL A 55 15.78 -5.60 -3.59
C VAL A 55 14.65 -6.38 -2.91
N ILE A 56 14.87 -6.76 -1.66
CA ILE A 56 13.86 -7.44 -0.83
C ILE A 56 12.81 -6.42 -0.38
N TRP A 57 11.54 -6.77 -0.56
CA TRP A 57 10.42 -5.96 -0.08
C TRP A 57 10.19 -6.18 1.42
N PRO A 58 10.15 -5.10 2.23
CA PRO A 58 10.00 -5.22 3.67
C PRO A 58 8.62 -5.78 4.02
N ALA A 59 8.59 -6.61 5.07
CA ALA A 59 7.36 -7.20 5.57
C ALA A 59 6.61 -6.19 6.46
N ARG A 60 5.30 -6.03 6.23
CA ARG A 60 4.39 -5.17 7.03
C ARG A 60 4.85 -3.72 7.17
N ARG A 61 5.66 -3.25 6.22
CA ARG A 61 6.16 -1.89 6.14
C ARG A 61 6.19 -1.50 4.67
N ALA A 62 5.95 -0.23 4.40
CA ALA A 62 6.05 0.29 3.05
C ALA A 62 7.46 0.07 2.47
N MET A 63 7.50 -0.31 1.20
CA MET A 63 8.71 -0.11 0.41
C MET A 63 8.86 1.37 0.13
N VAL A 64 10.07 1.90 0.36
CA VAL A 64 10.43 3.28 0.04
C VAL A 64 11.41 3.25 -1.13
N ALA A 65 11.12 3.99 -2.18
CA ALA A 65 12.01 4.13 -3.31
C ALA A 65 13.32 4.79 -2.89
N THR A 66 14.42 4.37 -3.50
CA THR A 66 15.73 5.01 -3.33
C THR A 66 16.31 5.34 -4.69
N CYS A 67 17.00 6.47 -4.79
CA CYS A 67 17.84 6.78 -5.95
C CYS A 67 19.31 6.57 -5.58
N GLY A 68 20.11 6.04 -6.52
CA GLY A 68 21.56 5.98 -6.35
C GLY A 68 22.24 7.35 -6.40
N SER A 69 21.53 8.38 -6.87
CA SER A 69 21.96 9.77 -6.80
C SER A 69 21.32 10.43 -5.58
N SER A 70 22.10 11.15 -4.78
CA SER A 70 21.61 11.98 -3.67
C SER A 70 21.04 13.34 -4.12
N SER A 71 20.97 13.59 -5.43
CA SER A 71 20.58 14.90 -5.99
C SER A 71 19.06 15.16 -5.97
N HIS A 72 18.24 14.14 -5.77
CA HIS A 72 16.78 14.27 -5.77
C HIS A 72 16.10 13.17 -4.96
N ALA A 73 14.87 13.43 -4.52
CA ALA A 73 13.97 12.43 -3.98
C ALA A 73 13.35 11.60 -5.13
N PRO A 74 13.22 10.27 -4.97
CA PRO A 74 12.55 9.43 -5.96
C PRO A 74 11.02 9.53 -5.83
N PRO A 75 10.27 9.49 -6.95
CA PRO A 75 10.75 9.40 -8.32
C PRO A 75 11.21 10.77 -8.84
N GLY A 76 12.39 10.82 -9.48
CA GLY A 76 12.85 12.03 -10.16
C GLY A 76 12.28 12.12 -11.58
N ASP A 77 11.86 13.31 -12.00
CA ASP A 77 11.22 13.54 -13.32
C ASP A 77 12.05 13.00 -14.49
N ARG A 78 13.37 13.25 -14.46
CA ARG A 78 14.34 12.82 -15.49
C ARG A 78 15.21 11.62 -15.06
N CYS A 79 14.91 11.02 -13.91
CA CYS A 79 15.59 9.81 -13.45
C CYS A 79 14.72 8.58 -13.73
N ARG A 80 15.26 7.36 -13.64
CA ARG A 80 14.51 6.09 -13.69
C ARG A 80 14.28 5.47 -12.30
N CYS A 81 14.51 6.23 -11.23
CA CYS A 81 14.25 5.80 -9.87
C CYS A 81 12.73 5.79 -9.58
N GLY A 82 12.34 5.09 -8.51
CA GLY A 82 10.95 4.92 -8.12
C GLY A 82 10.48 3.47 -8.14
N LEU A 83 9.32 3.22 -7.53
CA LEU A 83 8.63 1.94 -7.56
C LEU A 83 7.66 1.93 -8.73
N TYR A 84 7.87 0.99 -9.65
CA TYR A 84 7.05 0.86 -10.86
C TYR A 84 5.82 -0.03 -10.62
N ALA A 85 4.69 0.36 -11.20
CA ALA A 85 3.53 -0.48 -11.45
C ALA A 85 2.93 -0.13 -12.82
N VAL A 86 2.22 -1.07 -13.45
CA VAL A 86 1.62 -0.90 -14.78
C VAL A 86 0.09 -0.91 -14.70
N HIS A 87 -0.56 -0.25 -15.65
CA HIS A 87 -2.03 -0.31 -15.77
C HIS A 87 -2.51 -1.68 -16.26
N ASP A 88 -1.76 -2.26 -17.21
CA ASP A 88 -2.07 -3.51 -17.89
C ASP A 88 -1.02 -4.58 -17.51
N PRO A 89 -1.40 -5.68 -16.83
CA PRO A 89 -0.46 -6.72 -16.41
C PRO A 89 0.20 -7.43 -17.59
N GLY A 90 -0.40 -7.43 -18.80
CA GLY A 90 0.19 -7.97 -20.02
C GLY A 90 1.43 -7.21 -20.49
N THR A 91 1.64 -5.98 -20.00
CA THR A 91 2.81 -5.14 -20.31
C THR A 91 3.96 -5.27 -19.30
N LEU A 92 3.79 -6.12 -18.28
CA LEU A 92 4.83 -6.35 -17.27
C LEU A 92 6.11 -6.88 -17.91
N GLU A 93 7.23 -6.33 -17.47
CA GLU A 93 8.56 -6.86 -17.75
C GLU A 93 8.91 -7.90 -16.67
N TRP A 94 9.43 -9.06 -17.10
CA TRP A 94 9.65 -10.20 -16.23
C TRP A 94 11.14 -10.56 -16.13
N GLY A 95 11.52 -11.22 -15.04
CA GLY A 95 12.88 -11.72 -14.87
C GLY A 95 13.05 -13.10 -15.51
N PRO A 96 14.25 -13.69 -15.46
CA PRO A 96 14.49 -15.03 -16.00
C PRO A 96 14.10 -16.14 -14.99
N SER A 97 12.91 -16.10 -14.37
CA SER A 97 12.56 -17.05 -13.29
C SER A 97 11.13 -17.53 -13.31
N ASP A 98 10.93 -18.79 -12.95
CA ASP A 98 9.59 -19.38 -12.82
C ASP A 98 8.94 -19.13 -11.45
N PHE A 99 9.72 -18.68 -10.45
CA PHE A 99 9.24 -18.29 -9.12
C PHE A 99 8.75 -16.83 -9.11
N GLU A 100 7.91 -16.49 -10.08
CA GLU A 100 7.32 -15.16 -10.25
C GLU A 100 5.96 -15.08 -9.57
N VAL A 101 5.68 -13.91 -9.02
CA VAL A 101 4.43 -13.57 -8.33
C VAL A 101 3.87 -12.34 -9.01
N LEU A 102 2.62 -12.43 -9.46
CA LEU A 102 1.85 -11.30 -9.93
C LEU A 102 1.10 -10.69 -8.74
N GLY A 103 0.79 -9.41 -8.76
CA GLY A 103 -0.13 -8.85 -7.80
C GLY A 103 -0.43 -7.39 -8.08
N VAL A 104 -1.36 -6.84 -7.30
CA VAL A 104 -1.61 -5.41 -7.26
C VAL A 104 -0.80 -4.80 -6.13
N VAL A 105 -0.20 -3.66 -6.42
CA VAL A 105 0.52 -2.82 -5.47
C VAL A 105 -0.24 -1.51 -5.29
N ALA A 106 -0.38 -1.08 -4.05
CA ALA A 106 -0.80 0.28 -3.72
C ALA A 106 0.44 1.18 -3.74
N LEU A 107 0.37 2.30 -4.46
CA LEU A 107 1.43 3.29 -4.63
C LEU A 107 0.99 4.64 -4.06
N TRP A 108 1.87 5.36 -3.37
CA TRP A 108 1.55 6.67 -2.80
C TRP A 108 2.79 7.53 -2.54
N GLY A 109 2.56 8.73 -1.98
CA GLY A 109 3.55 9.79 -1.81
C GLY A 109 3.70 10.57 -3.11
N ASP A 110 4.93 10.90 -3.49
CA ASP A 110 5.20 11.42 -4.84
C ASP A 110 4.94 10.31 -5.88
N VAL A 111 4.04 10.59 -6.82
CA VAL A 111 3.69 9.67 -7.91
C VAL A 111 3.78 10.39 -9.26
N LEU A 112 4.47 9.75 -10.21
CA LEU A 112 4.55 10.17 -11.60
C LEU A 112 3.85 9.14 -12.47
N GLU A 113 2.85 9.59 -13.22
CA GLU A 113 2.20 8.81 -14.26
C GLU A 113 3.02 8.86 -15.56
N GLY A 114 3.04 7.75 -16.29
CA GLY A 114 3.63 7.63 -17.60
C GLY A 114 2.78 6.71 -18.49
N ALA A 115 3.15 6.59 -19.76
CA ALA A 115 2.31 5.93 -20.76
C ALA A 115 1.93 4.47 -20.48
N ARG A 116 2.68 3.75 -19.63
CA ARG A 116 2.44 2.33 -19.29
C ARG A 116 1.98 2.12 -17.84
N GLY A 117 1.96 3.16 -17.01
CA GLY A 117 1.73 3.01 -15.58
C GLY A 117 2.33 4.12 -14.76
N TRP A 118 2.71 3.81 -13.53
CA TRP A 118 3.14 4.78 -12.54
C TRP A 118 4.50 4.46 -11.95
N ARG A 119 5.14 5.51 -11.43
CA ARG A 119 6.31 5.43 -10.55
C ARG A 119 6.00 6.17 -9.27
N ALA A 120 6.26 5.56 -8.14
CA ALA A 120 6.00 6.19 -6.85
C ALA A 120 7.18 6.14 -5.90
N SER A 121 7.14 7.04 -4.92
CA SER A 121 8.08 7.09 -3.80
C SER A 121 7.82 5.97 -2.79
N HIS A 122 6.57 5.53 -2.64
CA HIS A 122 6.18 4.49 -1.70
C HIS A 122 5.27 3.45 -2.35
N GLY A 123 5.30 2.23 -1.80
CA GLY A 123 4.37 1.21 -2.21
C GLY A 123 4.32 -0.01 -1.29
N TYR A 124 3.20 -0.73 -1.34
CA TYR A 124 3.00 -1.97 -0.60
C TYR A 124 2.09 -2.93 -1.37
N PRO A 125 2.34 -4.25 -1.35
CA PRO A 125 1.47 -5.20 -2.02
C PRO A 125 0.06 -5.13 -1.42
N ARG A 126 -0.97 -5.22 -2.26
CA ARG A 126 -2.36 -5.27 -1.82
C ARG A 126 -2.89 -6.69 -1.80
N PHE A 127 -2.56 -7.45 -2.83
CA PHE A 127 -2.72 -8.91 -2.89
C PHE A 127 -1.69 -9.51 -3.86
N LEU A 128 -1.49 -10.81 -3.74
CA LEU A 128 -0.59 -11.57 -4.59
C LEU A 128 -1.33 -12.74 -5.25
N VAL A 129 -0.88 -13.12 -6.44
CA VAL A 129 -1.28 -14.30 -7.17
C VAL A 129 -0.04 -15.07 -7.59
N THR A 130 -0.01 -16.36 -7.28
CA THR A 130 1.12 -17.24 -7.57
C THR A 130 0.69 -18.39 -8.45
N GLY A 131 1.54 -18.79 -9.40
CA GLY A 131 1.31 -19.99 -10.21
C GLY A 131 1.57 -21.30 -9.45
N PRO A 132 1.41 -22.46 -10.13
CA PRO A 132 1.45 -23.78 -9.50
C PRO A 132 2.83 -24.15 -8.91
N ALA A 133 3.91 -23.52 -9.37
CA ALA A 133 5.27 -23.75 -8.87
C ALA A 133 5.49 -23.28 -7.42
N ILE A 134 4.61 -22.43 -6.88
CA ILE A 134 4.67 -21.94 -5.50
C ILE A 134 3.62 -22.70 -4.68
N PRO A 135 4.00 -23.67 -3.82
CA PRO A 135 3.07 -24.54 -3.10
C PRO A 135 2.25 -23.79 -2.04
N ALA A 136 1.17 -24.41 -1.58
CA ALA A 136 0.23 -23.83 -0.61
C ALA A 136 0.90 -23.37 0.69
N GLU A 137 1.86 -24.14 1.23
CA GLU A 137 2.60 -23.76 2.43
C GLU A 137 3.38 -22.45 2.22
N GLN A 138 4.02 -22.31 1.05
CA GLN A 138 4.78 -21.11 0.70
C GLN A 138 3.87 -19.90 0.49
N ARG A 139 2.70 -20.09 -0.14
CA ARG A 139 1.65 -19.05 -0.23
C ARG A 139 1.19 -18.60 1.15
N ALA A 140 0.91 -19.54 2.06
CA ALA A 140 0.50 -19.23 3.42
C ALA A 140 1.60 -18.48 4.21
N ALA A 141 2.87 -18.84 3.99
CA ALA A 141 4.00 -18.13 4.58
C ALA A 141 4.12 -16.69 4.05
N LEU A 142 3.94 -16.47 2.74
CA LEU A 142 3.89 -15.14 2.13
C LEU A 142 2.73 -14.30 2.71
N ALA A 143 1.53 -14.89 2.78
CA ALA A 143 0.34 -14.22 3.32
C ALA A 143 0.57 -13.77 4.76
N ARG A 144 1.10 -14.65 5.63
CA ARG A 144 1.41 -14.30 7.03
C ARG A 144 2.48 -13.21 7.14
N ARG A 145 3.55 -13.32 6.34
CA ARG A 145 4.68 -12.37 6.38
C ARG A 145 4.25 -10.98 5.97
N TYR A 146 3.55 -10.84 4.84
CA TYR A 146 3.15 -9.53 4.32
C TYR A 146 1.78 -9.07 4.84
N GLY A 147 0.99 -9.92 5.47
CA GLY A 147 -0.34 -9.54 5.96
C GLY A 147 -1.30 -9.17 4.81
N VAL A 148 -1.14 -9.80 3.64
CA VAL A 148 -1.96 -9.58 2.45
C VAL A 148 -2.50 -10.91 1.93
N PRO A 149 -3.65 -10.93 1.24
CA PRO A 149 -4.14 -12.13 0.57
C PRO A 149 -3.14 -12.65 -0.48
N VAL A 150 -3.00 -13.98 -0.55
CA VAL A 150 -2.17 -14.68 -1.55
C VAL A 150 -2.99 -15.79 -2.17
N HIS A 151 -3.31 -15.64 -3.44
CA HIS A 151 -4.14 -16.57 -4.20
C HIS A 151 -3.27 -17.51 -5.06
N GLY A 152 -3.72 -18.74 -5.22
CA GLY A 152 -3.16 -19.66 -6.22
C GLY A 152 -3.88 -19.52 -7.55
N ALA A 153 -3.15 -19.65 -8.65
CA ALA A 153 -3.70 -19.80 -9.99
C ALA A 153 -3.15 -21.07 -10.64
N ASP A 154 -3.93 -21.65 -11.54
CA ASP A 154 -3.52 -22.86 -12.28
C ASP A 154 -2.45 -22.53 -13.33
N LEU A 155 -2.35 -21.27 -13.74
CA LEU A 155 -1.37 -20.77 -14.70
C LEU A 155 -0.15 -20.15 -14.01
N PRO A 156 1.06 -20.26 -14.61
CA PRO A 156 2.19 -19.43 -14.21
C PRO A 156 1.85 -17.93 -14.25
N ALA A 157 2.43 -17.14 -13.33
CA ALA A 157 2.12 -15.72 -13.18
C ALA A 157 2.24 -14.92 -14.50
N ARG A 158 3.25 -15.21 -15.32
CA ARG A 158 3.44 -14.59 -16.64
C ARG A 158 2.37 -14.97 -17.67
N ALA A 159 1.88 -16.21 -17.62
CA ALA A 159 0.78 -16.64 -18.49
C ALA A 159 -0.54 -15.98 -18.07
N LEU A 160 -0.82 -15.96 -16.77
CA LEU A 160 -1.98 -15.28 -16.20
C LEU A 160 -1.99 -13.78 -16.55
N ALA A 161 -0.86 -13.09 -16.39
CA ALA A 161 -0.76 -11.68 -16.71
C ALA A 161 -1.03 -11.36 -18.19
N ARG A 162 -0.58 -12.22 -19.11
CA ARG A 162 -0.89 -12.08 -20.55
C ARG A 162 -2.38 -12.29 -20.84
N GLN A 163 -3.02 -13.22 -20.15
CA GLN A 163 -4.45 -13.47 -20.29
C GLN A 163 -5.30 -12.31 -19.73
N LEU A 164 -4.84 -11.71 -18.63
CA LEU A 164 -5.46 -10.52 -18.05
C LEU A 164 -5.18 -9.25 -18.87
N GLY A 165 -4.18 -9.26 -19.75
CA GLY A 165 -3.81 -8.09 -20.54
C GLY A 165 -4.84 -7.75 -21.61
N GLY A 166 -5.15 -6.46 -21.74
CA GLY A 166 -6.24 -5.99 -22.59
C GLY A 166 -7.66 -6.37 -22.15
N ASP A 167 -7.83 -7.10 -21.03
CA ASP A 167 -9.14 -7.48 -20.49
C ASP A 167 -9.76 -6.28 -19.71
N PRO A 168 -10.95 -5.80 -20.09
CA PRO A 168 -11.69 -4.79 -19.34
C PRO A 168 -11.92 -5.16 -17.86
N LEU A 169 -12.01 -6.44 -17.53
CA LEU A 169 -12.13 -6.93 -16.16
C LEU A 169 -10.87 -6.66 -15.33
N SER A 170 -9.67 -6.68 -15.92
CA SER A 170 -8.42 -6.35 -15.21
C SER A 170 -8.38 -4.90 -14.76
N ALA A 171 -8.89 -4.00 -15.60
CA ALA A 171 -9.02 -2.60 -15.25
C ALA A 171 -10.17 -2.37 -14.25
N THR A 172 -11.17 -3.25 -14.23
CA THR A 172 -12.27 -3.27 -13.26
C THR A 172 -11.81 -3.81 -11.90
N LEU A 173 -10.94 -4.81 -11.84
CA LEU A 173 -10.33 -5.34 -10.61
C LEU A 173 -9.46 -4.29 -9.90
N LEU A 174 -8.82 -3.39 -10.65
CA LEU A 174 -8.12 -2.22 -10.08
C LEU A 174 -9.09 -1.14 -9.54
N ARG A 175 -10.37 -1.17 -9.92
CA ARG A 175 -11.35 -0.10 -9.66
C ARG A 175 -12.61 -0.56 -8.92
N SER A 176 -12.80 -1.84 -8.61
CA SER A 176 -14.08 -2.32 -8.10
C SER A 176 -14.22 -2.12 -6.59
N ILE A 177 -15.34 -1.49 -6.22
CA ILE A 177 -15.78 -1.27 -4.83
C ILE A 177 -15.98 -2.62 -4.09
N GLU A 178 -16.26 -3.71 -4.80
CA GLU A 178 -16.31 -5.06 -4.22
C GLU A 178 -14.92 -5.61 -3.88
N THR A 179 -13.89 -5.25 -4.65
CA THR A 179 -12.50 -5.52 -4.28
C THR A 179 -12.16 -4.73 -3.02
N GLU A 180 -12.52 -3.45 -2.95
CA GLU A 180 -12.39 -2.64 -1.73
C GLU A 180 -13.14 -3.26 -0.52
N ALA A 181 -14.38 -3.73 -0.68
CA ALA A 181 -15.20 -4.30 0.40
C ALA A 181 -14.71 -5.69 0.86
N LEU A 182 -14.30 -6.55 -0.06
CA LEU A 182 -13.71 -7.85 0.26
C LEU A 182 -12.34 -7.67 0.95
N LEU A 183 -11.58 -6.66 0.51
CA LEU A 183 -10.32 -6.25 1.11
C LEU A 183 -10.50 -5.52 2.46
N ALA A 184 -11.61 -4.80 2.67
CA ALA A 184 -11.99 -4.17 3.94
C ALA A 184 -12.37 -5.22 5.01
N ALA A 185 -13.14 -6.24 4.60
CA ALA A 185 -13.57 -7.34 5.46
C ALA A 185 -12.40 -8.22 5.95
N HIS A 186 -11.33 -8.33 5.15
CA HIS A 186 -10.13 -9.13 5.47
C HIS A 186 -8.95 -8.28 5.94
N MET A 187 -9.19 -7.00 6.25
CA MET A 187 -8.14 -6.19 6.83
C MET A 187 -7.68 -6.75 8.18
N PRO A 188 -6.36 -6.80 8.43
CA PRO A 188 -5.85 -7.03 9.76
C PRO A 188 -6.40 -5.99 10.75
N GLU A 189 -6.61 -6.37 12.00
CA GLU A 189 -7.19 -5.50 13.04
C GLU A 189 -6.43 -4.18 13.24
N TRP A 190 -5.12 -4.19 12.96
CA TRP A 190 -4.29 -2.98 13.00
C TRP A 190 -4.71 -1.94 11.94
N ALA A 191 -5.20 -2.35 10.77
CA ALA A 191 -5.69 -1.45 9.74
C ALA A 191 -7.10 -0.90 10.07
N ARG A 192 -7.99 -1.70 10.67
CA ARG A 192 -9.31 -1.21 11.14
C ARG A 192 -9.19 -0.18 12.26
N ARG A 193 -8.29 -0.42 13.22
CA ARG A 193 -8.04 0.49 14.35
C ARG A 193 -7.44 1.83 13.90
N TRP A 194 -6.65 1.81 12.84
CA TRP A 194 -6.07 3.00 12.24
C TRP A 194 -7.13 3.94 11.64
N HIS A 195 -8.10 3.41 10.88
CA HIS A 195 -9.20 4.22 10.32
C HIS A 195 -10.07 4.91 11.39
N ALA A 196 -10.41 4.19 12.47
CA ALA A 196 -11.23 4.76 13.56
C ALA A 196 -10.54 5.93 14.29
N GLN A 197 -9.21 5.96 14.29
CA GLN A 197 -8.42 7.03 14.88
C GLN A 197 -8.34 8.27 13.96
N GLN A 198 -8.30 8.08 12.64
CA GLN A 198 -8.29 9.18 11.65
C GLN A 198 -9.61 9.97 11.65
N ALA A 199 -10.77 9.30 11.68
CA ALA A 199 -12.07 9.97 11.71
C ALA A 199 -12.25 10.93 12.91
N ARG A 200 -11.63 10.60 14.04
CA ARG A 200 -11.64 11.46 15.25
C ARG A 200 -10.75 12.69 15.08
N LEU A 201 -9.59 12.53 14.45
CA LEU A 201 -8.62 13.61 14.22
C LEU A 201 -9.11 14.59 13.14
N GLU A 202 -9.83 14.12 12.12
CA GLU A 202 -10.47 14.97 11.10
C GLU A 202 -11.62 15.79 11.68
N ALA A 203 -12.44 15.20 12.56
CA ALA A 203 -13.47 15.93 13.31
C ALA A 203 -12.86 17.06 14.17
N ASP A 204 -11.71 16.79 14.81
CA ASP A 204 -10.99 17.79 15.60
C ASP A 204 -10.34 18.88 14.74
N ARG A 205 -9.81 18.55 13.55
CA ARG A 205 -9.26 19.53 12.60
C ARG A 205 -10.34 20.42 12.00
N GLY A 206 -11.50 19.85 11.63
CA GLY A 206 -12.66 20.60 11.17
C GLY A 206 -13.24 21.53 12.24
N SER A 207 -13.19 21.10 13.51
CA SER A 207 -13.54 21.94 14.66
C SER A 207 -12.57 23.12 14.86
N ARG A 208 -11.25 22.88 14.72
CA ARG A 208 -10.23 23.94 14.81
C ARG A 208 -10.29 24.93 13.66
N PHE A 209 -10.58 24.51 12.43
CA PHE A 209 -10.71 25.40 11.27
C PHE A 209 -11.97 26.29 11.36
N ARG A 210 -13.08 25.77 11.89
CA ARG A 210 -14.28 26.57 12.21
C ARG A 210 -14.04 27.59 13.34
N SER A 211 -13.10 27.32 14.25
CA SER A 211 -12.73 28.27 15.32
C SER A 211 -11.86 29.44 14.83
N LEU A 212 -11.08 29.24 13.76
CA LEU A 212 -10.20 30.26 13.17
C LEU A 212 -10.91 31.14 12.13
N ALA A 213 -12.04 30.69 11.58
CA ALA A 213 -12.93 31.49 10.75
C ALA A 213 -13.83 32.39 11.63
N ARG A 214 -13.25 33.30 12.42
CA ARG A 214 -14.02 34.41 13.00
C ARG A 214 -14.19 35.50 11.93
N PRO A 215 -15.42 36.00 11.68
CA PRO A 215 -15.65 36.99 10.64
C PRO A 215 -14.97 38.32 11.02
N TRP A 216 -14.15 38.84 10.10
CA TRP A 216 -13.58 40.18 10.19
C TRP A 216 -14.72 41.20 10.23
N ARG A 217 -14.89 41.88 11.38
CA ARG A 217 -15.81 43.01 11.51
C ARG A 217 -15.19 44.22 10.80
N ARG A 218 -15.80 44.64 9.68
CA ARG A 218 -15.50 45.90 9.00
C ARG A 218 -15.92 47.07 9.90
N ARG A 219 -15.01 48.03 10.10
CA ARG A 219 -15.33 49.40 10.49
C ARG A 219 -15.33 50.25 9.24
#